data_AF-A0A9Q3IR31-F1
#
_entry.id   AF-A0A9Q3IR31-F1
#
_cell.length_a   1.000
_cell.length_b   1.000
_cell.length_c   1.000
_cell.angle_alpha   90.00
_cell.angle_beta   90.00
_cell.angle_gamma   90.00
#
_symmetry.space_group_name_H-M   'P 1'
#
loop_
_entity.id
_entity.type
_entity.pdbx_description
1 polymer ?
#
loop_
_entity_poly.entity_id
_entity_poly.type
_entity_poly.pdbx_seq_one_letter_code
_entity_poly.pdbx_strand_id
1 'polypeptide(L)'
;MTYSEKEALKQLAERSSWPKFSVVGEYDHMKLIDFIDGLFIEVPSIPDYWFTARLDTEFKGHASSLYTKMKEIHGRRNWPWWKSQIIQKYSNGAWIWKKTTSFETYKYSVDKDPYEWCLKNSKRLEGIDPRFNIQWRIHKHLTHRCQENWSMQ
;
A
#
# COMPACT_ATOMS: atom_id res chain seq x y z
N MET A 1 -8.61 12.22 22.81
CA MET A 1 -9.72 13.09 22.36
C MET A 1 -10.48 12.33 21.29
N THR A 2 -11.68 11.85 21.60
CA THR A 2 -12.57 11.22 20.62
C THR A 2 -13.37 12.33 19.94
N TYR A 3 -13.12 12.55 18.64
CA TYR A 3 -13.91 13.50 17.85
C TYR A 3 -15.37 13.07 17.78
N SER A 4 -16.30 14.03 17.82
CA SER A 4 -17.69 13.73 17.48
C SER A 4 -17.78 13.23 16.03
N GLU A 5 -18.75 12.37 15.72
CA GLU A 5 -18.91 11.80 14.36
C GLU A 5 -18.97 12.90 13.29
N LYS A 6 -19.59 14.04 13.61
CA LYS A 6 -19.74 15.19 12.71
C LYS A 6 -18.41 15.88 12.41
N GLU A 7 -17.52 16.00 13.39
CA GLU A 7 -16.18 16.58 13.24
C GLU A 7 -15.24 15.64 12.49
N ALA A 8 -15.34 14.34 12.75
CA ALA A 8 -14.57 13.32 12.03
C ALA A 8 -14.98 13.24 10.55
N LEU A 9 -16.28 13.37 10.23
CA LEU A 9 -16.76 13.44 8.85
C LEU A 9 -16.28 14.70 8.14
N LYS A 10 -16.26 15.84 8.85
CA LYS A 10 -15.74 17.09 8.32
C LYS A 10 -14.25 16.97 7.98
N GLN A 11 -13.43 16.41 8.87
CA GLN A 11 -12.01 16.14 8.59
C GLN A 11 -11.80 15.19 7.41
N LEU A 12 -12.62 14.12 7.32
CA LEU A 12 -12.56 13.19 6.21
C LEU A 12 -12.93 13.85 4.88
N ALA A 13 -13.94 14.72 4.87
CA ALA A 13 -14.39 15.47 3.69
C ALA A 13 -13.39 16.55 3.27
N GLU A 14 -12.76 17.24 4.23
CA GLU A 14 -11.73 18.25 4.00
C GLU A 14 -10.40 17.66 3.51
N ARG A 15 -10.17 16.35 3.69
CA ARG A 15 -9.06 15.63 3.05
C ARG A 15 -9.25 15.60 1.53
N SER A 16 -8.60 16.56 0.87
CA SER A 16 -8.85 16.97 -0.51
C SER A 16 -8.25 16.11 -1.61
N SER A 17 -7.52 15.03 -1.31
CA SER A 17 -7.23 14.00 -2.31
C SER A 17 -6.87 12.67 -1.65
N TRP A 18 -7.74 11.69 -1.80
CA TRP A 18 -7.31 10.31 -1.60
C TRP A 18 -6.37 9.92 -2.74
N PRO A 19 -5.45 8.96 -2.52
CA PRO A 19 -4.59 8.47 -3.57
C PRO A 19 -5.45 7.82 -4.66
N LYS A 20 -5.45 8.43 -5.86
CA LYS A 20 -6.11 7.87 -7.03
C LYS A 20 -5.45 6.54 -7.38
N PHE A 21 -6.23 5.46 -7.35
CA PHE A 21 -5.71 4.13 -7.62
C PHE A 21 -6.03 3.70 -9.06
N SER A 22 -4.97 3.40 -9.83
CA SER A 22 -5.03 2.86 -11.18
C SER A 22 -4.14 1.64 -11.27
N VAL A 23 -4.54 0.65 -12.07
CA VAL A 23 -3.78 -0.60 -12.31
C VAL A 23 -2.74 -0.43 -13.43
N VAL A 24 -2.60 0.79 -13.96
CA VAL A 24 -1.65 1.10 -15.04
C VAL A 24 -0.37 1.69 -14.44
N GLY A 25 0.80 1.16 -14.83
CA GLY A 25 2.13 1.64 -14.36
C GLY A 25 2.65 0.92 -13.11
N GLU A 26 3.49 1.60 -12.31
CA GLU A 26 3.96 1.14 -11.00
C GLU A 26 2.85 1.26 -9.94
N TYR A 27 1.75 0.55 -10.14
CA TYR A 27 0.67 0.56 -9.16
C TYR A 27 1.13 -0.11 -7.85
N ASP A 28 0.67 0.45 -6.74
CA ASP A 28 0.97 -0.04 -5.41
C ASP A 28 -0.31 -0.04 -4.58
N HIS A 29 -1.06 -1.14 -4.66
CA HIS A 29 -2.30 -1.30 -3.91
C HIS A 29 -2.06 -1.36 -2.41
N MET A 30 -0.84 -1.67 -1.96
CA MET A 30 -0.48 -1.65 -0.54
C MET A 30 -0.47 -0.22 0.00
N LYS A 31 0.04 0.76 -0.76
CA LYS A 31 -0.03 2.18 -0.36
C LYS A 31 -1.46 2.69 -0.19
N LEU A 32 -2.37 2.24 -1.05
CA LEU A 32 -3.80 2.56 -0.91
C LEU A 32 -4.36 1.94 0.37
N ILE A 33 -4.03 0.68 0.63
CA ILE A 33 -4.47 -0.03 1.83
C ILE A 33 -3.95 0.67 3.09
N ASP A 34 -2.66 0.99 3.14
CA ASP A 34 -2.03 1.66 4.29
C ASP A 34 -2.64 3.05 4.54
N PHE A 35 -2.95 3.79 3.47
CA PHE A 35 -3.62 5.08 3.57
C PHE A 35 -5.02 4.95 4.20
N ILE A 36 -5.80 3.95 3.77
CA ILE A 36 -7.15 3.73 4.31
C ILE A 36 -7.08 3.18 5.74
N ASP A 37 -6.18 2.24 6.03
CA ASP A 37 -5.95 1.75 7.39
C ASP A 37 -5.55 2.91 8.33
N GLY A 38 -4.70 3.83 7.88
CA GLY A 38 -4.34 5.04 8.61
C GLY A 38 -5.55 5.94 8.89
N LEU A 39 -6.47 6.08 7.93
CA LEU A 39 -7.73 6.81 8.15
C LEU A 39 -8.60 6.19 9.25
N PHE A 40 -8.72 4.85 9.28
CA PHE A 40 -9.47 4.17 10.35
C PHE A 40 -8.87 4.41 11.74
N ILE A 41 -7.55 4.62 11.84
CA ILE A 41 -6.85 4.97 13.09
C ILE A 41 -7.10 6.43 13.46
N GLU A 42 -7.05 7.34 12.48
CA GLU A 42 -7.24 8.78 12.69
C GLU A 42 -8.67 9.14 13.10
N VAL A 43 -9.67 8.47 12.51
CA VAL A 43 -11.10 8.75 12.73
C VAL A 43 -11.88 7.48 13.11
N PRO A 44 -11.62 6.89 14.29
CA PRO A 44 -12.20 5.59 14.69
C PRO A 44 -13.72 5.65 14.95
N SER A 45 -14.28 6.85 15.09
CA SER A 45 -15.72 7.06 15.24
C SER A 45 -16.50 6.96 13.92
N ILE A 46 -15.81 6.91 12.77
CA ILE A 46 -16.46 6.83 11.46
C ILE A 46 -16.78 5.39 11.09
N PRO A 47 -18.05 5.09 10.76
CA PRO A 47 -18.43 3.77 10.28
C PRO A 47 -17.73 3.40 8.97
N ASP A 48 -17.39 2.12 8.86
CA ASP A 48 -16.72 1.51 7.71
C ASP A 48 -17.34 1.86 6.34
N TYR A 49 -18.67 1.98 6.29
CA TYR A 49 -19.38 2.24 5.04
C TYR A 49 -19.00 3.56 4.38
N TRP A 50 -18.53 4.56 5.15
CA TRP A 50 -18.08 5.84 4.59
C TRP A 50 -16.81 5.66 3.76
N PHE A 51 -15.87 4.86 4.25
CA PHE A 51 -14.63 4.57 3.53
C PHE A 51 -14.90 3.72 2.31
N THR A 52 -15.73 2.67 2.46
CA THR A 52 -16.03 1.76 1.35
C THR A 52 -16.89 2.42 0.29
N ALA A 53 -17.77 3.36 0.62
CA ALA A 53 -18.52 4.16 -0.36
C ALA A 53 -17.62 5.09 -1.19
N ARG A 54 -16.56 5.63 -0.59
CA ARG A 54 -15.63 6.53 -1.27
C ARG A 54 -14.67 5.82 -2.23
N LEU A 55 -14.49 4.50 -2.10
CA LEU A 55 -13.70 3.72 -3.06
C LEU A 55 -14.20 3.87 -4.52
N ASP A 56 -15.51 4.08 -4.71
CA ASP A 56 -16.15 4.27 -6.02
C ASP A 56 -15.59 5.52 -6.75
N THR A 57 -15.27 6.59 -6.00
CA THR A 57 -14.77 7.85 -6.56
C THR A 57 -13.26 7.87 -6.75
N GLU A 58 -12.52 7.08 -5.98
CA GLU A 58 -11.05 7.10 -5.96
C GLU A 58 -10.41 6.07 -6.90
N PHE A 59 -11.14 5.00 -7.23
CA PHE A 59 -10.69 4.02 -8.19
C PHE A 59 -10.86 4.54 -9.62
N LYS A 60 -9.86 4.28 -10.46
CA LYS A 60 -9.87 4.70 -11.86
C LYS A 60 -9.68 3.53 -12.82
N GLY A 61 -10.29 3.66 -14.01
CA GLY A 61 -10.18 2.68 -15.09
C GLY A 61 -10.58 1.28 -14.63
N HIS A 62 -9.71 0.29 -14.86
CA HIS A 62 -9.96 -1.11 -14.52
C HIS A 62 -10.23 -1.36 -13.03
N ALA A 63 -9.68 -0.53 -12.13
CA ALA A 63 -9.96 -0.66 -10.70
C ALA A 63 -11.41 -0.29 -10.37
N SER A 64 -11.94 0.75 -11.00
CA SER A 64 -13.33 1.20 -10.82
C SER A 64 -14.30 0.14 -11.33
N SER A 65 -14.09 -0.38 -12.54
CA SER A 65 -14.93 -1.44 -13.11
C SER A 65 -14.94 -2.71 -12.25
N LEU A 66 -13.80 -3.08 -11.66
CA LEU A 66 -13.75 -4.20 -10.73
C LEU A 66 -14.55 -3.92 -9.46
N TYR A 67 -14.42 -2.72 -8.88
CA TYR A 67 -15.16 -2.34 -7.68
C TYR A 67 -16.68 -2.36 -7.91
N THR A 68 -17.17 -1.77 -9.00
CA THR A 68 -18.61 -1.78 -9.35
C THR A 68 -19.12 -3.22 -9.49
N LYS A 69 -18.41 -4.08 -10.23
CA LYS A 69 -18.78 -5.48 -10.42
C LYS A 69 -18.80 -6.26 -9.10
N MET A 70 -17.80 -6.07 -8.24
CA MET A 70 -17.72 -6.76 -6.95
C MET A 70 -18.83 -6.30 -6.00
N LYS A 71 -19.22 -5.02 -6.05
CA LYS A 71 -20.35 -4.46 -5.30
C LYS A 71 -21.70 -4.98 -5.79
N GLU A 72 -21.88 -5.15 -7.10
CA GLU A 72 -23.08 -5.78 -7.67
C GLU A 72 -23.24 -7.24 -7.23
N ILE A 73 -22.16 -8.02 -7.25
CA ILE A 73 -22.19 -9.46 -6.92
C ILE A 73 -22.33 -9.69 -5.41
N HIS A 74 -21.56 -8.96 -4.61
CA HIS A 74 -21.42 -9.25 -3.18
C HIS A 74 -22.16 -8.28 -2.26
N GLY A 75 -22.76 -7.22 -2.81
CA GLY A 75 -23.45 -6.18 -2.06
C GLY A 75 -22.50 -5.28 -1.26
N ARG A 76 -23.02 -4.66 -0.20
CA ARG A 76 -22.21 -3.87 0.74
C ARG A 76 -21.33 -4.79 1.58
N ARG A 77 -20.03 -4.49 1.61
CA ARG A 77 -19.01 -5.24 2.35
C ARG A 77 -18.12 -4.29 3.11
N ASN A 78 -17.55 -4.80 4.19
CA ASN A 78 -16.67 -4.02 5.06
C ASN A 78 -15.25 -3.88 4.49
N TRP A 79 -14.47 -2.97 5.05
CA TRP A 79 -13.09 -2.71 4.64
C TRP A 79 -12.18 -3.93 4.76
N PRO A 80 -12.20 -4.76 5.82
CA PRO A 80 -11.40 -5.99 5.87
C PRO A 80 -11.64 -6.92 4.67
N TRP A 81 -12.91 -7.05 4.25
CA TRP A 81 -13.24 -7.81 3.05
C TRP A 81 -12.67 -7.13 1.80
N TRP A 82 -12.87 -5.83 1.62
CA TRP A 82 -12.31 -5.10 0.46
C TRP A 82 -10.79 -5.17 0.39
N LYS A 83 -10.10 -5.00 1.51
CA LYS A 83 -8.65 -5.18 1.64
C LYS A 83 -8.23 -6.56 1.14
N SER A 84 -8.93 -7.62 1.56
CA SER A 84 -8.64 -8.99 1.10
C SER A 84 -8.79 -9.14 -0.42
N GLN A 85 -9.83 -8.54 -1.02
CA GLN A 85 -10.10 -8.64 -2.45
C GLN A 85 -9.09 -7.83 -3.28
N ILE A 86 -8.71 -6.65 -2.80
CA ILE A 86 -7.67 -5.81 -3.42
C ILE A 86 -6.34 -6.57 -3.44
N ILE A 87 -5.94 -7.14 -2.29
CA ILE A 87 -4.71 -7.95 -2.20
C ILE A 87 -4.78 -9.15 -3.14
N GLN A 88 -5.86 -9.94 -3.07
CA GLN A 88 -6.02 -11.13 -3.90
C GLN A 88 -5.95 -10.82 -5.40
N LYS A 89 -6.54 -9.69 -5.83
CA LYS A 89 -6.57 -9.31 -7.25
C LYS A 89 -5.22 -8.78 -7.74
N TYR A 90 -4.59 -7.91 -6.96
CA TYR A 90 -3.48 -7.07 -7.43
C TYR A 90 -2.11 -7.59 -7.00
N SER A 91 -2.03 -8.46 -5.99
CA SER A 91 -0.81 -9.22 -5.63
C SER A 91 -0.63 -10.47 -6.51
N ASN A 92 -0.77 -10.33 -7.83
CA ASN A 92 -0.52 -11.43 -8.76
C ASN A 92 0.99 -11.63 -9.03
N GLY A 93 1.35 -12.77 -9.62
CA GLY A 93 2.75 -13.13 -9.88
C GLY A 93 3.52 -12.09 -10.72
N ALA A 94 2.87 -11.42 -11.67
CA ALA A 94 3.50 -10.38 -12.48
C ALA A 94 3.83 -9.13 -11.65
N TRP A 95 2.97 -8.77 -10.70
CA TRP A 95 3.22 -7.67 -9.76
C TRP A 95 4.34 -8.00 -8.79
N ILE A 96 4.32 -9.21 -8.23
CA ILE A 96 5.39 -9.73 -7.35
C ILE A 96 6.72 -9.67 -8.09
N TRP A 97 6.77 -10.20 -9.31
CA TRP A 97 7.97 -10.16 -10.14
C TRP A 97 8.46 -8.73 -10.38
N LYS A 98 7.58 -7.79 -10.77
CA LYS A 98 7.95 -6.37 -10.97
C LYS A 98 8.53 -5.74 -9.70
N LYS A 99 7.92 -5.98 -8.53
CA LYS A 99 8.41 -5.45 -7.24
C LYS A 99 9.76 -6.06 -6.88
N THR A 100 9.92 -7.37 -7.07
CA THR A 100 11.20 -8.09 -6.86
C THR A 100 12.28 -7.54 -7.77
N THR A 101 12.04 -7.43 -9.08
CA THR A 101 13.00 -6.85 -10.04
C THR A 101 13.35 -5.41 -9.70
N SER A 102 12.36 -4.60 -9.27
CA SER A 102 12.61 -3.22 -8.84
C SER A 102 13.46 -3.13 -7.57
N PHE A 103 13.36 -4.12 -6.68
CA PHE A 103 14.22 -4.24 -5.50
C PHE A 103 15.63 -4.71 -5.89
N GLU A 104 15.74 -5.73 -6.72
CA GLU A 104 17.02 -6.31 -7.16
C GLU A 104 17.87 -5.29 -7.93
N THR A 105 17.26 -4.55 -8.86
CA THR A 105 17.92 -3.56 -9.71
C THR A 105 18.24 -2.25 -8.99
N TYR A 106 17.54 -1.92 -7.91
CA TYR A 106 17.79 -0.71 -7.12
C TYR A 106 18.94 -0.92 -6.13
N LYS A 107 20.16 -0.96 -6.65
CA LYS A 107 21.38 -1.07 -5.85
C LYS A 107 21.61 0.19 -5.02
N TYR A 108 22.27 0.02 -3.87
CA TYR A 108 22.77 1.13 -3.08
C TYR A 108 23.85 1.87 -3.86
N SER A 109 23.90 3.18 -3.71
CA SER A 109 24.91 4.04 -4.30
C SER A 109 25.26 5.13 -3.29
N VAL A 110 26.53 5.52 -3.25
CA VAL A 110 27.11 6.39 -2.21
C VAL A 110 26.57 7.82 -2.22
N ASP A 111 25.91 8.23 -3.31
CA ASP A 111 25.20 9.51 -3.45
C ASP A 111 23.84 9.53 -2.73
N LYS A 112 23.35 8.39 -2.23
CA LYS A 112 22.05 8.28 -1.57
C LYS A 112 22.18 8.23 -0.07
N ASP A 113 21.26 8.88 0.62
CA ASP A 113 21.11 8.72 2.06
C ASP A 113 20.83 7.24 2.40
N PRO A 114 21.64 6.61 3.27
CA PRO A 114 21.48 5.21 3.64
C PRO A 114 20.12 4.89 4.27
N TYR A 115 19.58 5.81 5.07
CA TYR A 115 18.30 5.63 5.75
C TYR A 115 17.13 5.67 4.76
N GLU A 116 17.10 6.64 3.86
CA GLU A 116 16.10 6.73 2.79
C GLU A 116 16.16 5.51 1.85
N TRP A 117 17.37 5.05 1.51
CA TRP A 117 17.55 3.86 0.69
C TRP A 117 17.02 2.61 1.39
N CYS A 118 17.30 2.43 2.69
CA CYS A 118 16.78 1.32 3.48
C CYS A 118 15.25 1.38 3.59
N LEU A 119 14.69 2.54 3.90
CA LEU A 119 13.24 2.74 4.05
C LEU A 119 12.48 2.41 2.76
N LYS A 120 13.00 2.86 1.61
CA LYS A 120 12.40 2.59 0.30
C LYS A 120 12.43 1.11 -0.07
N ASN A 121 13.47 0.39 0.31
CA ASN A 121 13.58 -1.05 0.08
C ASN A 121 12.74 -1.88 1.06
N SER A 122 12.60 -1.46 2.32
CA SER A 122 11.69 -2.09 3.29
C SER A 122 10.26 -2.12 2.76
N LYS A 123 9.76 -0.97 2.29
CA LYS A 123 8.41 -0.85 1.72
C LYS A 123 8.19 -1.75 0.49
N ARG A 124 9.22 -1.95 -0.33
CA ARG A 124 9.15 -2.87 -1.49
C ARG A 124 9.03 -4.33 -1.06
N LEU A 125 9.75 -4.72 0.00
CA LEU A 125 9.72 -6.07 0.55
C LEU A 125 8.40 -6.36 1.28
N GLU A 126 7.89 -5.40 2.06
CA GLU A 126 6.57 -5.44 2.69
C GLU A 126 5.45 -5.71 1.69
N GLY A 127 5.53 -5.09 0.51
CA GLY A 127 4.56 -5.34 -0.56
C GLY A 127 4.63 -6.76 -1.13
N ILE A 128 5.82 -7.34 -1.28
CA ILE A 128 6.03 -8.64 -1.94
C ILE A 128 5.45 -9.80 -1.13
N ASP A 129 5.64 -9.79 0.20
CA ASP A 129 5.04 -10.80 1.07
C ASP A 129 4.83 -10.25 2.50
N PRO A 130 3.56 -10.08 2.92
CA PRO A 130 3.20 -9.58 4.25
C PRO A 130 3.68 -10.45 5.42
N ARG A 131 4.11 -11.69 5.16
CA ARG A 131 4.68 -12.62 6.17
C ARG A 131 6.20 -12.52 6.25
N PHE A 132 6.87 -11.63 5.50
CA PHE A 132 8.28 -11.36 5.71
C PHE A 132 8.47 -10.74 7.10
N ASN A 133 8.87 -11.57 8.06
CA ASN A 133 9.36 -11.13 9.34
C ASN A 133 10.64 -10.30 9.11
N ILE A 134 10.48 -8.99 9.21
CA ILE A 134 11.32 -7.93 8.63
C ILE A 134 12.76 -7.90 9.15
N GLN A 135 13.06 -8.38 10.35
CA GLN A 135 14.39 -8.13 10.91
C GLN A 135 15.50 -9.04 10.39
N TRP A 136 15.24 -10.34 10.21
CA TRP A 136 16.33 -11.31 10.01
C TRP A 136 16.87 -11.38 8.58
N ARG A 137 16.00 -11.21 7.58
CA ARG A 137 16.39 -11.27 6.16
C ARG A 137 16.79 -9.92 5.57
N ILE A 138 16.19 -8.82 6.03
CA ILE A 138 16.60 -7.46 5.64
C ILE A 138 18.00 -7.19 6.19
N HIS A 139 18.28 -7.53 7.46
CA HIS A 139 19.66 -7.47 7.97
C HIS A 139 20.59 -8.33 7.10
N LYS A 140 20.29 -9.62 6.88
CA LYS A 140 21.18 -10.48 6.08
C LYS A 140 21.41 -10.00 4.63
N HIS A 141 20.37 -9.52 3.92
CA HIS A 141 20.50 -9.06 2.53
C HIS A 141 21.08 -7.65 2.40
N LEU A 142 20.74 -6.71 3.29
CA LEU A 142 21.35 -5.38 3.30
C LEU A 142 22.83 -5.48 3.71
N THR A 143 23.17 -6.29 4.71
CA THR A 143 24.57 -6.49 5.13
C THR A 143 25.40 -7.12 4.01
N HIS A 144 24.88 -8.12 3.28
CA HIS A 144 25.59 -8.73 2.14
C HIS A 144 25.79 -7.73 0.98
N ARG A 145 24.76 -6.94 0.65
CA ARG A 145 24.83 -5.93 -0.43
C ARG A 145 25.72 -4.73 -0.07
N CYS A 146 25.77 -4.33 1.20
CA CYS A 146 26.73 -3.33 1.67
C CYS A 146 28.17 -3.85 1.61
N GLN A 147 28.41 -5.11 1.99
CA GLN A 147 29.73 -5.75 1.91
C GLN A 147 30.23 -5.90 0.46
N GLU A 148 29.37 -6.31 -0.47
CA GLU A 148 29.70 -6.43 -1.89
C GLU A 148 30.10 -5.08 -2.52
N ASN A 149 29.45 -3.99 -2.13
CA ASN A 149 29.74 -2.65 -2.64
C ASN A 149 30.98 -2.00 -2.01
N TRP A 150 31.31 -2.33 -0.76
CA TRP A 150 32.55 -1.89 -0.10
C TRP A 150 33.79 -2.63 -0.59
N SER A 151 33.65 -3.86 -1.08
CA SER A 151 34.77 -4.68 -1.57
C SER A 151 35.18 -4.36 -3.02
N MET A 152 34.49 -3.42 -3.68
CA MET A 152 34.74 -3.01 -5.07
C MET A 152 35.24 -1.56 -5.21
N GLN A 153 35.60 -0.90 -4.09
CA GLN A 153 36.35 0.37 -4.05
C GLN A 153 37.81 0.10 -3.70
#